data_AF-A0A5K0YER1-F1
#
_entry.id   AF-A0A5K0YER1-F1
#
_cell.length_a   1.000
_cell.length_b   1.000
_cell.length_c   1.000
_cell.angle_alpha   90.00
_cell.angle_beta   90.00
_cell.angle_gamma   90.00
#
_symmetry.space_group_name_H-M   'P 1'
#
loop_
_entity.id
_entity.type
_entity.pdbx_description
1 polymer ?
#
loop_
_entity_poly.entity_id
_entity_poly.type
_entity_poly.pdbx_seq_one_letter_code
_entity_poly.pdbx_strand_id
1 'polypeptide(L)'
;VHYISFSAHADFAQTSAFLKELMPPNIILVHGEANEMGRLKQKLITQFSNQNVKIMSPKNCQTVEMYFNSEKTAKAIGRLAEKTPEVGEIVSGLLVKKGFTYQIMAPEDLPVFSQLSTGNITQRISIPYSGAFSVIKHRLLQIYESVEPPDDAEDQVPTLIVHKRVTVKQEASTYVTLLWSSDPMSDMVSDSVVAVIMNINRDPSKAIASEARMKEETERTAEKVVSALLVSLFGNVKAGEEGKMVVTVDGNVAHVDSKSGDVECENEGLKERVRTALRRIQSAIKPIPL
;
A
#
# COMPACT_ATOMS: atom_id res chain seq x y z
N VAL A 1 -21.92 88.28 -7.70
CA VAL A 1 -20.95 87.34 -7.08
C VAL A 1 -20.27 86.56 -8.20
N HIS A 2 -18.95 86.70 -8.36
CA HIS A 2 -18.19 85.91 -9.32
C HIS A 2 -17.60 84.68 -8.61
N TYR A 3 -17.85 83.49 -9.14
CA TYR A 3 -17.22 82.26 -8.67
C TYR A 3 -15.97 82.00 -9.51
N ILE A 4 -14.82 81.99 -8.86
CA ILE A 4 -13.54 81.56 -9.44
C ILE A 4 -13.19 80.23 -8.78
N SER A 5 -13.04 79.18 -9.57
CA SER A 5 -12.74 77.83 -9.06
C SER A 5 -11.25 77.69 -8.79
N PHE A 6 -10.89 77.38 -7.54
CA PHE A 6 -9.56 76.92 -7.13
C PHE A 6 -9.56 75.42 -6.79
N SER A 7 -10.63 74.71 -7.15
CA SER A 7 -10.77 73.31 -6.84
C SER A 7 -9.76 72.50 -7.64
N ALA A 8 -8.86 71.79 -6.96
CA ALA A 8 -7.86 70.90 -7.55
C ALA A 8 -8.46 69.53 -7.94
N HIS A 9 -9.66 69.53 -8.54
CA HIS A 9 -10.26 68.32 -9.08
C HIS A 9 -9.71 68.03 -10.47
N ALA A 10 -9.60 66.74 -10.81
CA ALA A 10 -9.19 66.33 -12.14
C ALA A 10 -10.19 66.84 -13.18
N ASP A 11 -9.68 67.52 -14.20
CA ASP A 11 -10.50 67.94 -15.33
C ASP A 11 -10.75 66.77 -16.30
N PHE A 12 -11.62 67.00 -17.30
CA PHE A 12 -11.91 65.99 -18.30
C PHE A 12 -10.67 65.60 -19.12
N ALA A 13 -9.78 66.55 -19.41
CA ALA A 13 -8.61 66.30 -20.25
C ALA A 13 -7.60 65.38 -19.54
N GLN A 14 -7.32 65.64 -18.27
CA GLN A 14 -6.48 64.84 -17.40
C GLN A 14 -7.08 63.45 -17.18
N THR A 15 -8.38 63.37 -16.85
CA THR A 15 -9.06 62.08 -16.63
C THR A 15 -9.08 61.24 -17.92
N SER A 16 -9.35 61.87 -19.06
CA SER A 16 -9.35 61.21 -20.37
C SER A 16 -7.96 60.74 -20.77
N ALA A 17 -6.92 61.53 -20.51
CA ALA A 17 -5.52 61.15 -20.76
C ALA A 17 -5.11 59.96 -19.88
N PHE A 18 -5.44 59.98 -18.59
CA PHE A 18 -5.17 58.88 -17.66
C PHE A 18 -5.85 57.58 -18.07
N LEU A 19 -7.13 57.64 -18.48
CA LEU A 19 -7.87 56.47 -18.95
C LEU A 19 -7.36 55.94 -20.29
N LYS A 20 -6.86 56.83 -21.17
CA LYS A 20 -6.20 56.43 -22.42
C LYS A 20 -4.88 55.71 -22.19
N GLU A 21 -4.13 56.10 -21.16
CA GLU A 21 -2.86 55.48 -20.82
C GLU A 21 -3.04 54.11 -20.17
N LEU A 22 -3.97 53.98 -19.23
CA LEU A 22 -4.20 52.72 -18.52
C LEU A 22 -5.02 51.69 -19.31
N MET A 23 -5.89 52.14 -20.22
CA MET A 23 -6.86 51.30 -20.95
C MET A 23 -7.55 50.23 -20.09
N PRO A 24 -8.17 50.60 -18.96
CA PRO A 24 -8.79 49.63 -18.06
C PRO A 24 -10.05 49.01 -18.70
N PRO A 25 -10.31 47.69 -18.51
CA PRO A 25 -11.48 47.03 -19.10
C PRO A 25 -12.80 47.43 -18.43
N ASN A 26 -12.77 47.85 -17.16
CA ASN A 26 -13.94 48.29 -16.40
C ASN A 26 -13.64 49.64 -15.73
N ILE A 27 -14.52 50.63 -15.94
CA ILE A 27 -14.42 51.98 -15.37
C ILE A 27 -15.66 52.23 -14.51
N ILE A 28 -15.45 52.59 -13.23
CA ILE A 28 -16.52 52.89 -12.29
C ILE A 28 -16.39 54.36 -11.87
N LEU A 29 -17.37 55.17 -12.25
CA LEU A 29 -17.43 56.59 -11.91
C LEU A 29 -18.11 56.77 -10.54
N VAL A 30 -17.41 57.44 -9.63
CA VAL A 30 -17.85 57.75 -8.27
C VAL A 30 -17.47 59.19 -7.91
N HIS A 31 -17.97 59.71 -6.79
CA HIS A 31 -17.62 61.04 -6.27
C HIS A 31 -17.77 62.19 -7.29
N GLY A 32 -18.92 62.25 -7.95
CA GLY A 32 -19.29 63.38 -8.80
C GLY A 32 -20.77 63.74 -8.66
N GLU A 33 -21.14 64.92 -9.13
CA GLU A 33 -22.53 65.31 -9.28
C GLU A 33 -23.19 64.43 -10.36
N ALA A 34 -24.45 64.04 -10.17
CA ALA A 34 -25.08 63.00 -10.98
C ALA A 34 -25.19 63.35 -12.48
N ASN A 35 -25.47 64.61 -12.81
CA ASN A 35 -25.60 65.07 -14.19
C ASN A 35 -24.23 65.18 -14.88
N GLU A 36 -23.22 65.71 -14.19
CA GLU A 36 -21.85 65.82 -14.67
C GLU A 36 -21.20 64.44 -14.82
N MET A 37 -21.48 63.49 -13.92
CA MET A 37 -21.09 62.08 -14.11
C MET A 37 -21.78 61.44 -15.31
N GLY A 38 -23.06 61.76 -15.56
CA GLY A 38 -23.79 61.31 -16.74
C GLY A 38 -23.17 61.83 -18.04
N ARG A 39 -22.80 63.13 -18.08
CA ARG A 39 -22.09 63.77 -19.20
C ARG A 39 -20.71 63.16 -19.41
N LEU A 40 -19.96 62.96 -18.33
CA LEU A 40 -18.64 62.31 -18.36
C LEU A 40 -18.74 60.89 -18.93
N LYS A 41 -19.68 60.09 -18.42
CA LYS A 41 -19.96 58.73 -18.90
C LYS A 41 -20.24 58.71 -20.40
N GLN A 42 -21.10 59.60 -20.91
CA GLN A 42 -21.40 59.67 -22.34
C GLN A 42 -20.16 60.02 -23.19
N LYS A 43 -19.35 61.00 -22.76
CA LYS A 43 -18.10 61.35 -23.44
C LYS A 43 -17.12 60.18 -23.48
N LEU A 44 -16.99 59.44 -22.38
CA LEU A 44 -16.12 58.28 -22.30
C LEU A 44 -16.62 57.13 -23.18
N ILE A 45 -17.94 56.87 -23.24
CA ILE A 45 -18.53 55.85 -24.14
C ILE A 45 -18.23 56.19 -25.61
N THR A 46 -18.40 57.44 -26.02
CA THR A 46 -18.09 57.87 -27.39
C THR A 46 -16.60 57.73 -27.69
N GLN A 47 -15.74 58.16 -26.76
CA GLN A 47 -14.29 58.11 -26.91
C GLN A 47 -13.74 56.67 -26.97
N PHE A 48 -14.30 55.76 -26.18
CA PHE A 48 -13.88 54.35 -26.10
C PHE A 48 -14.80 53.41 -26.89
N SER A 49 -15.59 53.92 -27.83
CA SER A 49 -16.54 53.14 -28.65
C SER A 49 -15.92 51.96 -29.40
N ASN A 50 -14.64 52.08 -29.78
CA ASN A 50 -13.90 51.02 -30.46
C ASN A 50 -13.26 49.99 -29.49
N GLN A 51 -13.35 50.22 -28.19
CA GLN A 51 -12.76 49.36 -27.16
C GLN A 51 -13.87 48.70 -26.33
N ASN A 52 -13.68 47.46 -25.91
CA ASN A 52 -14.64 46.74 -25.09
C ASN A 52 -14.53 47.15 -23.60
N VAL A 53 -14.73 48.45 -23.32
CA VAL A 53 -14.62 49.03 -21.98
C VAL A 53 -16.01 49.21 -21.37
N LYS A 54 -16.22 48.64 -20.19
CA LYS A 54 -17.50 48.74 -19.46
C LYS A 54 -17.47 49.96 -18.53
N ILE A 55 -18.25 50.99 -18.85
CA ILE A 55 -18.34 52.22 -18.04
C ILE A 55 -19.62 52.23 -17.20
N MET A 56 -19.46 52.29 -15.88
CA MET A 56 -20.54 52.21 -14.89
C MET A 56 -20.55 53.46 -14.00
N SER A 57 -21.75 53.87 -13.56
CA SER A 57 -21.97 55.01 -12.66
C SER A 57 -23.01 54.61 -11.62
N PRO A 58 -22.66 53.72 -10.68
CA PRO A 58 -23.61 53.16 -9.74
C PRO A 58 -24.13 54.22 -8.76
N LYS A 59 -25.40 54.12 -8.39
CA LYS A 59 -25.97 54.93 -7.30
C LYS A 59 -25.51 54.40 -5.94
N ASN A 60 -25.69 55.19 -4.89
CA ASN A 60 -25.49 54.71 -3.53
C ASN A 60 -26.34 53.45 -3.30
N CYS A 61 -25.74 52.46 -2.62
CA CYS A 61 -26.34 51.15 -2.38
C CYS A 61 -26.63 50.30 -3.64
N GLN A 62 -26.04 50.64 -4.80
CA GLN A 62 -26.11 49.80 -6.00
C GLN A 62 -24.89 48.87 -6.07
N THR A 63 -25.13 47.56 -5.99
CA THR A 63 -24.09 46.53 -6.16
C THR A 63 -23.57 46.49 -7.60
N VAL A 64 -22.25 46.41 -7.75
CA VAL A 64 -21.58 46.21 -9.04
C VAL A 64 -20.92 44.83 -9.04
N GLU A 65 -21.45 43.93 -9.86
CA GLU A 65 -20.91 42.58 -10.03
C GLU A 65 -19.97 42.51 -11.23
N MET A 66 -18.83 41.85 -11.02
CA MET A 66 -17.81 41.62 -12.04
C MET A 66 -17.35 40.16 -11.96
N TYR A 67 -17.28 39.52 -13.12
CA TYR A 67 -16.83 38.13 -13.25
C TYR A 67 -15.39 38.14 -13.74
N PHE A 68 -14.50 37.57 -12.95
CA PHE A 68 -13.10 37.39 -13.31
C PHE A 68 -12.84 35.90 -13.54
N ASN A 69 -12.75 35.49 -14.81
CA ASN A 69 -12.30 34.15 -15.11
C ASN A 69 -10.80 34.07 -14.81
N SER A 70 -10.43 33.34 -13.77
CA SER A 70 -9.03 33.13 -13.40
C SER A 70 -8.66 31.70 -13.75
N GLU A 71 -7.70 31.53 -14.65
CA GLU A 71 -7.09 30.22 -14.88
C GLU A 71 -6.36 29.79 -13.61
N LYS A 72 -6.76 28.65 -13.05
CA LYS A 72 -6.07 28.06 -11.90
C LYS A 72 -4.86 27.29 -12.41
N THR A 73 -3.68 27.85 -12.19
CA THR A 73 -2.43 27.18 -12.48
C THR A 73 -1.89 26.51 -11.22
N ALA A 74 -1.53 25.24 -11.34
CA ALA A 74 -0.84 24.49 -10.29
C ALA A 74 0.61 24.24 -10.70
N LYS A 75 1.54 24.46 -9.78
CA LYS A 75 2.96 24.20 -10.01
C LYS A 75 3.30 22.79 -9.54
N ALA A 76 3.88 21.98 -10.41
CA ALA A 76 4.48 20.70 -10.02
C ALA A 76 5.76 20.95 -9.23
N ILE A 77 5.92 20.27 -8.10
CA ILE A 77 7.08 20.41 -7.20
C ILE A 77 7.55 19.02 -6.76
N GLY A 78 8.85 18.90 -6.51
CA GLY A 78 9.47 17.67 -5.99
C GLY A 78 9.68 16.63 -7.08
N ARG A 79 9.56 15.35 -6.71
CA ARG A 79 9.77 14.22 -7.62
C ARG A 79 8.80 14.22 -8.80
N LEU A 80 7.58 14.71 -8.56
CA LEU A 80 6.57 14.84 -9.62
C LEU A 80 6.99 15.82 -10.73
N ALA A 81 7.95 16.71 -10.46
CA ALA A 81 8.49 17.65 -11.44
C ALA A 81 9.79 17.15 -12.12
N GLU A 82 10.34 15.99 -11.73
CA GLU A 82 11.58 15.45 -12.31
C GLU A 82 11.39 15.03 -13.77
N LYS A 83 10.24 14.42 -14.08
CA LYS A 83 9.85 14.05 -15.44
C LYS A 83 8.77 15.00 -15.93
N THR A 84 9.04 15.69 -17.03
CA THR A 84 8.00 16.44 -17.75
C THR A 84 6.98 15.47 -18.34
N PRO A 85 5.69 15.57 -17.98
CA PRO A 85 4.68 14.65 -18.49
C PRO A 85 4.44 14.87 -20.00
N GLU A 86 4.18 13.79 -20.72
CA GLU A 86 3.80 13.86 -22.13
C GLU A 86 2.33 14.25 -22.30
N VAL A 87 1.96 14.69 -23.51
CA VAL A 87 0.58 15.10 -23.81
C VAL A 87 -0.35 13.89 -23.67
N GLY A 88 -1.25 13.96 -22.69
CA GLY A 88 -2.19 12.88 -22.36
C GLY A 88 -1.77 11.97 -21.21
N GLU A 89 -0.57 12.18 -20.65
CA GLU A 89 -0.13 11.46 -19.44
C GLU A 89 -0.92 11.96 -18.21
N ILE A 90 -1.49 11.02 -17.45
CA ILE A 90 -2.25 11.34 -16.25
C ILE A 90 -1.26 11.64 -15.12
N VAL A 91 -1.24 12.88 -14.65
CA VAL A 91 -0.45 13.29 -13.48
C VAL A 91 -1.29 13.09 -12.22
N SER A 92 -0.83 12.22 -11.32
CA SER A 92 -1.43 11.99 -10.02
C SER A 92 -0.54 12.53 -8.91
N GLY A 93 -1.14 13.14 -7.89
CA GLY A 93 -0.41 13.73 -6.77
C GLY A 93 -1.33 14.44 -5.79
N LEU A 94 -0.74 14.97 -4.71
CA LEU A 94 -1.43 15.79 -3.73
C LEU A 94 -1.44 17.25 -4.17
N LEU A 95 -2.62 17.85 -4.24
CA LEU A 95 -2.79 19.27 -4.50
C LEU A 95 -2.86 20.05 -3.19
N VAL A 96 -1.83 20.84 -2.91
CA VAL A 96 -1.75 21.73 -1.74
C VAL A 96 -2.07 23.15 -2.17
N LYS A 97 -3.06 23.77 -1.51
CA LYS A 97 -3.44 25.17 -1.72
C LYS A 97 -2.88 26.02 -0.60
N LYS A 98 -1.98 26.95 -0.93
CA LYS A 98 -1.49 27.99 -0.02
C LYS A 98 -1.92 29.36 -0.53
N GLY A 99 -2.98 29.90 0.06
CA GLY A 99 -3.60 31.16 -0.40
C GLY A 99 -4.14 31.04 -1.83
N PHE A 100 -3.56 31.79 -2.76
CA PHE A 100 -3.91 31.76 -4.19
C PHE A 100 -2.99 30.87 -5.04
N THR A 101 -1.95 30.28 -4.44
CA THR A 101 -1.03 29.39 -5.13
C THR A 101 -1.43 27.93 -4.95
N TYR A 102 -1.46 27.20 -6.07
CA TYR A 102 -1.70 25.76 -6.09
C TYR A 102 -0.38 25.05 -6.41
N GLN A 103 -0.08 24.01 -5.64
CA GLN A 103 1.11 23.21 -5.79
C GLN A 103 0.70 21.75 -5.85
N ILE A 104 1.15 21.02 -6.86
CA ILE A 104 0.95 19.57 -6.96
C ILE A 104 2.29 18.89 -6.67
N MET A 105 2.27 17.90 -5.79
CA MET A 105 3.47 17.20 -5.32
C MET A 105 3.19 15.73 -5.07
N ALA A 106 4.26 14.92 -4.97
CA ALA A 106 4.14 13.53 -4.56
C ALA A 106 3.84 13.45 -3.04
N PRO A 107 3.17 12.40 -2.55
CA PRO A 107 2.86 12.25 -1.13
C PRO A 107 4.09 12.29 -0.21
N GLU A 108 5.24 11.82 -0.69
CA GLU A 108 6.49 11.75 0.05
C GLU A 108 7.17 13.11 0.22
N ASP A 109 6.86 14.06 -0.67
CA ASP A 109 7.43 15.41 -0.70
C ASP A 109 6.64 16.40 0.18
N LEU A 110 5.45 15.99 0.64
CA LEU A 110 4.60 16.78 1.52
C LEU A 110 5.32 17.34 2.76
N PRO A 111 6.09 16.55 3.56
CA PRO A 111 6.79 17.08 4.74
C PRO A 111 7.97 18.00 4.38
N VAL A 112 8.48 17.96 3.15
CA VAL A 112 9.62 18.79 2.71
C VAL A 112 9.15 20.17 2.28
N PHE A 113 8.05 20.24 1.51
CA PHE A 113 7.56 21.49 0.92
C PHE A 113 6.39 22.12 1.67
N SER A 114 5.86 21.45 2.69
CA SER A 114 4.78 21.96 3.53
C SER A 114 5.11 21.83 5.02
N GLN A 115 4.39 22.58 5.86
CA GLN A 115 4.46 22.44 7.31
C GLN A 115 3.59 21.28 7.83
N LEU A 116 3.05 20.46 6.93
CA LEU A 116 2.19 19.34 7.29
C LEU A 116 3.06 18.13 7.60
N SER A 117 2.91 17.61 8.81
CA SER A 117 3.51 16.35 9.21
C SER A 117 2.70 15.19 8.64
N THR A 118 3.36 14.26 7.96
CA THR A 118 2.77 12.97 7.60
C THR A 118 2.83 12.04 8.82
N GLY A 119 1.68 11.55 9.26
CA GLY A 119 1.58 10.56 10.33
C GLY A 119 1.10 9.24 9.77
N ASN A 120 1.82 8.16 10.06
CA ASN A 120 1.33 6.80 9.84
C ASN A 120 0.78 6.28 11.17
N ILE A 121 -0.45 5.76 11.14
CA ILE A 121 -1.08 5.15 12.31
C ILE A 121 -0.81 3.66 12.22
N THR A 122 -0.08 3.11 13.18
CA THR A 122 0.09 1.67 13.36
C THR A 122 -0.80 1.19 14.49
N GLN A 123 -1.51 0.08 14.28
CA GLN A 123 -2.37 -0.53 15.26
C GLN A 123 -1.72 -1.81 15.79
N ARG A 124 -1.86 -2.01 17.10
CA ARG A 124 -1.37 -3.19 17.81
C ARG A 124 -2.50 -3.76 18.66
N ILE A 125 -2.79 -5.04 18.50
CA ILE A 125 -3.76 -5.76 19.34
C ILE A 125 -3.11 -7.01 19.92
N SER A 126 -3.44 -7.33 21.17
CA SER A 126 -3.05 -8.57 21.82
C SER A 126 -4.28 -9.43 22.04
N ILE A 127 -4.23 -10.65 21.51
CA ILE A 127 -5.33 -11.62 21.55
C ILE A 127 -4.91 -12.78 22.46
N PRO A 128 -5.71 -13.16 23.46
CA PRO A 128 -5.43 -14.34 24.28
C PRO A 128 -5.35 -15.58 23.39
N TYR A 129 -4.29 -16.37 23.52
CA TYR A 129 -4.06 -17.59 22.75
C TYR A 129 -3.07 -18.50 23.49
N SER A 130 -3.48 -19.73 23.78
CA SER A 130 -2.68 -20.70 24.54
C SER A 130 -2.18 -21.90 23.71
N GLY A 131 -2.43 -21.91 22.40
CA GLY A 131 -2.01 -22.99 21.51
C GLY A 131 -0.58 -22.83 20.99
N ALA A 132 -0.14 -23.81 20.20
CA ALA A 132 1.15 -23.74 19.52
C ALA A 132 1.09 -22.85 18.27
N PHE A 133 2.13 -22.04 18.05
CA PHE A 133 2.23 -21.15 16.89
C PHE A 133 2.02 -21.85 15.54
N SER A 134 2.39 -23.12 15.45
CA SER A 134 2.28 -23.93 14.23
C SER A 134 0.83 -24.07 13.75
N VAL A 135 -0.15 -24.09 14.66
CA VAL A 135 -1.58 -24.15 14.32
C VAL A 135 -2.03 -22.87 13.65
N ILE A 136 -1.61 -21.71 14.19
CA ILE A 136 -1.92 -20.40 13.61
C ILE A 136 -1.32 -20.33 12.21
N LYS A 137 -0.04 -20.70 12.06
CA LYS A 137 0.64 -20.73 10.76
C LYS A 137 -0.13 -21.56 9.74
N HIS A 138 -0.49 -22.80 10.09
CA HIS A 138 -1.20 -23.69 9.19
C HIS A 138 -2.58 -23.14 8.81
N ARG A 139 -3.35 -22.64 9.78
CA ARG A 139 -4.69 -22.14 9.51
C ARG A 139 -4.67 -20.87 8.66
N LEU A 140 -3.66 -20.03 8.84
CA LEU A 140 -3.44 -18.87 8.00
C LEU A 140 -3.04 -19.27 6.57
N LEU A 141 -2.18 -20.28 6.40
CA LEU A 141 -1.83 -20.81 5.07
C LEU A 141 -3.01 -21.42 4.31
N GLN A 142 -4.06 -21.88 5.01
CA GLN A 142 -5.28 -22.36 4.37
C GLN A 142 -6.16 -21.23 3.82
N ILE A 143 -6.01 -20.00 4.32
CA ILE A 143 -6.86 -18.85 3.99
C ILE A 143 -6.10 -17.84 3.11
N TYR A 144 -4.81 -17.67 3.36
CA TYR A 144 -3.94 -16.71 2.70
C TYR A 144 -2.82 -17.43 1.95
N GLU A 145 -2.58 -16.98 0.72
CA GLU A 145 -1.53 -17.51 -0.15
C GLU A 145 -0.11 -17.10 0.32
N SER A 146 0.04 -15.90 0.87
CA SER A 146 1.33 -15.38 1.36
C SER A 146 1.32 -15.28 2.88
N VAL A 147 1.96 -16.27 3.51
CA VAL A 147 2.27 -16.30 4.95
C VAL A 147 3.74 -16.66 5.09
N GLU A 148 4.57 -15.63 5.24
CA GLU A 148 6.03 -15.75 5.21
C GLU A 148 6.62 -15.34 6.57
N PRO A 149 7.71 -15.97 7.04
CA PRO A 149 8.47 -15.42 8.15
C PRO A 149 9.12 -14.07 7.74
N PRO A 150 9.40 -13.17 8.69
CA PRO A 150 10.13 -11.93 8.37
C PRO A 150 11.53 -12.24 7.85
N ASP A 151 12.03 -11.41 6.93
CA ASP A 151 13.38 -11.53 6.35
C ASP A 151 14.48 -11.34 7.43
N ASP A 152 14.21 -10.51 8.43
CA ASP A 152 15.10 -10.23 9.56
C ASP A 152 14.69 -11.03 10.80
N ALA A 153 15.12 -12.30 10.86
CA ALA A 153 14.90 -13.18 12.00
C ALA A 153 15.88 -12.92 13.16
N GLU A 154 16.04 -11.66 13.59
CA GLU A 154 16.87 -11.31 14.75
C GLU A 154 16.17 -11.66 16.08
N ASP A 155 14.84 -11.68 16.10
CA ASP A 155 14.04 -12.03 17.27
C ASP A 155 13.88 -13.57 17.37
N GLN A 156 14.19 -14.16 18.53
CA GLN A 156 13.85 -15.56 18.87
C GLN A 156 12.33 -15.82 18.97
N VAL A 157 11.51 -14.82 18.67
CA VAL A 157 10.06 -14.83 18.83
C VAL A 157 9.40 -15.32 17.54
N PRO A 158 8.53 -16.36 17.60
CA PRO A 158 7.81 -16.83 16.43
C PRO A 158 6.99 -15.70 15.79
N THR A 159 7.33 -15.34 14.55
CA THR A 159 6.76 -14.22 13.80
C THR A 159 6.33 -14.65 12.40
N LEU A 160 5.18 -14.16 11.93
CA LEU A 160 4.66 -14.37 10.58
C LEU A 160 4.14 -13.06 10.01
N ILE A 161 4.34 -12.85 8.71
CA ILE A 161 3.77 -11.75 7.96
C ILE A 161 2.68 -12.32 7.05
N VAL A 162 1.44 -11.89 7.28
CA VAL A 162 0.27 -12.27 6.49
C VAL A 162 0.03 -11.23 5.40
N HIS A 163 -0.01 -11.67 4.15
CA HIS A 163 -0.30 -10.85 2.99
C HIS A 163 0.58 -9.58 2.90
N LYS A 164 1.84 -9.67 3.37
CA LYS A 164 2.84 -8.59 3.39
C LYS A 164 2.39 -7.30 4.12
N ARG A 165 1.40 -7.41 5.01
CA ARG A 165 0.74 -6.24 5.64
C ARG A 165 0.56 -6.39 7.15
N VAL A 166 0.13 -7.56 7.60
CA VAL A 166 -0.16 -7.81 9.01
C VAL A 166 0.93 -8.70 9.59
N THR A 167 1.58 -8.24 10.65
CA THR A 167 2.59 -9.01 11.38
C THR A 167 1.95 -9.68 12.59
N VAL A 168 2.13 -10.99 12.73
CA VAL A 168 1.64 -11.82 13.82
C VAL A 168 2.85 -12.32 14.62
N LYS A 169 2.97 -11.92 15.88
CA LYS A 169 4.06 -12.31 16.80
C LYS A 169 3.50 -13.06 18.01
N GLN A 170 4.11 -14.18 18.38
CA GLN A 170 3.80 -14.86 19.64
C GLN A 170 4.86 -14.53 20.69
N GLU A 171 4.70 -13.38 21.37
CA GLU A 171 5.62 -12.93 22.43
C GLU A 171 5.52 -13.77 23.71
N ALA A 172 4.35 -14.36 23.99
CA ALA A 172 4.11 -15.20 25.16
C ALA A 172 3.31 -16.46 24.80
N SER A 173 3.36 -17.46 25.69
CA SER A 173 2.54 -18.67 25.55
C SER A 173 1.04 -18.45 25.77
N THR A 174 0.63 -17.26 26.24
CA THR A 174 -0.75 -16.94 26.62
C THR A 174 -1.43 -15.91 25.73
N TYR A 175 -0.68 -15.21 24.88
CA TYR A 175 -1.24 -14.25 23.93
C TYR A 175 -0.42 -14.14 22.66
N VAL A 176 -1.08 -13.73 21.59
CA VAL A 176 -0.50 -13.43 20.28
C VAL A 176 -0.76 -11.96 19.97
N THR A 177 0.26 -11.26 19.49
CA THR A 177 0.19 -9.85 19.13
C THR A 177 0.12 -9.70 17.61
N LEU A 178 -0.82 -8.89 17.13
CA LEU A 178 -0.86 -8.46 15.73
C LEU A 178 -0.45 -6.99 15.65
N LEU A 179 0.31 -6.65 14.62
CA LEU A 179 0.78 -5.30 14.30
C LEU A 179 0.54 -5.02 12.81
N TRP A 180 -0.14 -3.93 12.48
CA TRP A 180 -0.41 -3.52 11.09
C TRP A 180 -0.50 -1.99 10.94
N SER A 181 -0.39 -1.50 9.71
CA SER A 181 -0.70 -0.11 9.35
C SER A 181 -2.21 0.08 9.22
N SER A 182 -2.76 1.17 9.77
CA SER A 182 -4.18 1.50 9.62
C SER A 182 -4.46 1.92 8.18
N ASP A 183 -4.93 0.95 7.39
CA ASP A 183 -5.41 1.14 6.02
C ASP A 183 -6.58 0.17 5.78
N PRO A 184 -7.56 0.52 4.93
CA PRO A 184 -8.80 -0.26 4.80
C PRO A 184 -8.59 -1.74 4.48
N MET A 185 -7.51 -2.05 3.76
CA MET A 185 -7.20 -3.41 3.35
C MET A 185 -6.45 -4.17 4.44
N SER A 186 -5.48 -3.55 5.12
CA SER A 186 -4.81 -4.15 6.27
C SER A 186 -5.76 -4.35 7.45
N ASP A 187 -6.70 -3.43 7.67
CA ASP A 187 -7.75 -3.55 8.69
C ASP A 187 -8.66 -4.76 8.41
N MET A 188 -9.06 -4.96 7.16
CA MET A 188 -9.84 -6.14 6.74
C MET A 188 -9.06 -7.44 6.95
N VAL A 189 -7.77 -7.45 6.64
CA VAL A 189 -6.91 -8.63 6.85
C VAL A 189 -6.69 -8.88 8.34
N SER A 190 -6.46 -7.84 9.15
CA SER A 190 -6.29 -7.99 10.60
C SER A 190 -7.55 -8.53 11.26
N ASP A 191 -8.73 -8.03 10.90
CA ASP A 191 -10.01 -8.51 11.44
C ASP A 191 -10.23 -9.99 11.11
N SER A 192 -9.87 -10.39 9.90
CA SER A 192 -9.93 -11.78 9.46
C SER A 192 -8.97 -12.68 10.25
N VAL A 193 -7.73 -12.22 10.48
CA VAL A 193 -6.73 -12.95 11.28
C VAL A 193 -7.19 -13.07 12.75
N VAL A 194 -7.74 -11.99 13.33
CA VAL A 194 -8.32 -11.99 14.68
C VAL A 194 -9.42 -13.05 14.78
N ALA A 195 -10.34 -13.06 13.82
CA ALA A 195 -11.43 -14.04 13.78
C ALA A 195 -10.92 -15.48 13.68
N VAL A 196 -9.86 -15.72 12.90
CA VAL A 196 -9.22 -17.04 12.80
C VAL A 196 -8.64 -17.48 14.14
N ILE A 197 -7.90 -16.61 14.83
CA ILE A 197 -7.29 -16.92 16.13
C ILE A 197 -8.37 -17.19 17.18
N MET A 198 -9.42 -16.37 17.23
CA MET A 198 -10.55 -16.60 18.14
C MET A 198 -11.30 -17.90 17.84
N ASN A 199 -11.44 -18.27 16.55
CA ASN A 199 -12.08 -19.52 16.16
C ASN A 199 -11.25 -20.75 16.58
N ILE A 200 -9.91 -20.67 16.51
CA ILE A 200 -9.01 -21.72 16.99
C ILE A 200 -9.19 -21.94 18.51
N ASN A 201 -9.33 -20.86 19.29
CA ASN A 201 -9.58 -20.96 20.73
C ASN A 201 -10.93 -21.58 21.09
N ARG A 202 -11.94 -21.43 20.23
CA ARG A 202 -13.29 -21.97 20.47
C ARG A 202 -13.33 -23.49 20.31
N ASP A 203 -12.60 -24.04 19.33
CA ASP A 203 -12.57 -25.48 19.02
C ASP A 203 -11.13 -26.05 19.08
N PRO A 204 -10.54 -26.23 20.29
CA PRO A 204 -9.17 -26.74 20.43
C PRO A 204 -8.99 -28.18 19.92
N SER A 205 -10.06 -28.98 19.86
CA SER A 205 -10.04 -30.35 19.32
C SER A 205 -9.75 -30.41 17.82
N LYS A 206 -10.21 -29.43 17.03
CA LYS A 206 -9.91 -29.32 15.60
C LYS A 206 -8.49 -28.83 15.35
N ALA A 207 -7.96 -27.99 16.24
CA ALA A 207 -6.56 -27.56 16.20
C ALA A 207 -5.60 -28.75 16.38
N ILE A 208 -5.84 -29.57 17.41
CA ILE A 208 -5.04 -30.78 17.68
C ILE A 208 -5.18 -31.79 16.53
N ALA A 209 -6.39 -31.95 15.97
CA ALA A 209 -6.59 -32.81 14.79
C ALA A 209 -5.85 -32.28 13.54
N SER A 210 -5.73 -30.95 13.37
CA SER A 210 -4.95 -30.35 12.28
C SER A 210 -3.45 -30.53 12.46
N GLU A 211 -2.92 -30.44 13.69
CA GLU A 211 -1.52 -30.76 13.99
C GLU A 211 -1.21 -32.23 13.74
N ALA A 212 -2.10 -33.13 14.16
CA ALA A 212 -1.96 -34.57 13.92
C ALA A 212 -1.95 -34.89 12.42
N ARG A 213 -2.87 -34.30 11.64
CA ARG A 213 -2.88 -34.43 10.17
C ARG A 213 -1.61 -33.84 9.54
N MET A 214 -1.08 -32.74 10.06
CA MET A 214 0.18 -32.14 9.59
C MET A 214 1.37 -33.08 9.76
N LYS A 215 1.51 -33.69 10.94
CA LYS A 215 2.56 -34.70 11.20
C LYS A 215 2.39 -35.90 10.27
N GLU A 216 1.16 -36.38 10.11
CA GLU A 216 0.87 -37.53 9.26
C GLU A 216 1.10 -37.24 7.77
N GLU A 217 0.79 -36.02 7.29
CA GLU A 217 0.97 -35.62 5.89
C GLU A 217 2.44 -35.34 5.56
N THR A 218 3.19 -34.72 6.48
CA THR A 218 4.65 -34.55 6.33
C THR A 218 5.37 -35.89 6.37
N GLU A 219 4.96 -36.83 7.24
CA GLU A 219 5.48 -38.21 7.26
C GLU A 219 5.16 -38.95 5.95
N ARG A 220 3.92 -38.90 5.46
CA ARG A 220 3.54 -39.54 4.18
C ARG A 220 4.24 -38.92 2.98
N THR A 221 4.48 -37.61 2.99
CA THR A 221 5.20 -36.93 1.91
C THR A 221 6.69 -37.28 1.95
N ALA A 222 7.28 -37.37 3.15
CA ALA A 222 8.64 -37.88 3.33
C ALA A 222 8.76 -39.34 2.85
N GLU A 223 7.81 -40.22 3.19
CA GLU A 223 7.77 -41.62 2.72
C GLU A 223 7.65 -41.71 1.18
N LYS A 224 6.86 -40.82 0.55
CA LYS A 224 6.78 -40.73 -0.92
C LYS A 224 8.07 -40.24 -1.57
N VAL A 225 8.77 -39.30 -0.95
CA VAL A 225 10.08 -38.80 -1.44
C VAL A 225 11.16 -39.88 -1.29
N VAL A 226 11.18 -40.59 -0.15
CA VAL A 226 12.08 -41.73 0.08
C VAL A 226 11.83 -42.82 -0.96
N SER A 227 10.56 -43.19 -1.21
CA SER A 227 10.24 -44.22 -2.20
C SER A 227 10.60 -43.79 -3.64
N ALA A 228 10.36 -42.54 -4.03
CA ALA A 228 10.76 -42.03 -5.34
C ALA A 228 12.28 -42.02 -5.55
N LEU A 229 13.07 -41.67 -4.52
CA LEU A 229 14.53 -41.69 -4.59
C LEU A 229 15.09 -43.12 -4.63
N LEU A 230 14.48 -44.07 -3.92
CA LEU A 230 14.85 -45.47 -3.98
C LEU A 230 14.51 -46.10 -5.34
N VAL A 231 13.38 -45.74 -5.94
CA VAL A 231 13.03 -46.14 -7.33
C VAL A 231 14.05 -45.59 -8.33
N SER A 232 14.47 -44.34 -8.16
CA SER A 232 15.49 -43.72 -9.03
C SER A 232 16.86 -44.41 -8.93
N LEU A 233 17.26 -44.83 -7.73
CA LEU A 233 18.57 -45.44 -7.50
C LEU A 233 18.63 -46.94 -7.80
N PHE A 234 17.52 -47.67 -7.62
CA PHE A 234 17.51 -49.14 -7.67
C PHE A 234 16.49 -49.72 -8.67
N GLY A 235 15.75 -48.88 -9.40
CA GLY A 235 14.92 -49.26 -10.54
C GLY A 235 13.58 -49.92 -10.17
N ASN A 236 13.60 -51.05 -9.45
CA ASN A 236 12.41 -51.82 -9.09
C ASN A 236 12.23 -51.88 -7.57
N VAL A 237 11.41 -50.97 -7.05
CA VAL A 237 10.98 -50.96 -5.65
C VAL A 237 9.47 -51.20 -5.60
N LYS A 238 9.05 -52.28 -4.94
CA LYS A 238 7.65 -52.53 -4.63
C LYS A 238 7.38 -52.10 -3.19
N ALA A 239 6.48 -51.14 -3.01
CA ALA A 239 6.00 -50.76 -1.69
C ALA A 239 5.08 -51.88 -1.16
N GLY A 240 5.45 -52.50 -0.03
CA GLY A 240 4.57 -53.38 0.73
C GLY A 240 3.71 -52.59 1.71
N GLU A 241 2.65 -53.21 2.23
CA GLU A 241 1.86 -52.64 3.33
C GLU A 241 2.71 -52.51 4.61
N GLU A 242 2.47 -51.43 5.37
CA GLU A 242 3.14 -51.10 6.64
C GLU A 242 4.64 -50.75 6.59
N GLY A 243 5.05 -49.86 5.67
CA GLY A 243 6.38 -49.22 5.76
C GLY A 243 7.57 -50.12 5.39
N LYS A 244 7.31 -51.34 4.89
CA LYS A 244 8.33 -52.24 4.33
C LYS A 244 8.39 -52.09 2.81
N MET A 245 9.53 -51.62 2.29
CA MET A 245 9.79 -51.54 0.86
C MET A 245 10.65 -52.73 0.43
N VAL A 246 10.25 -53.40 -0.66
CA VAL A 246 11.02 -54.50 -1.24
C VAL A 246 11.74 -53.98 -2.48
N VAL A 247 13.06 -53.93 -2.40
CA VAL A 247 13.94 -53.51 -3.51
C VAL A 247 14.47 -54.79 -4.18
N THR A 248 14.29 -54.93 -5.49
CA THR A 248 14.83 -56.07 -6.25
C THR A 248 15.85 -55.57 -7.27
N VAL A 249 17.10 -56.01 -7.12
CA VAL A 249 18.20 -55.66 -8.03
C VAL A 249 18.95 -56.94 -8.39
N ASP A 250 19.07 -57.21 -9.70
CA ASP A 250 19.86 -58.32 -10.27
C ASP A 250 19.59 -59.70 -9.62
N GLY A 251 18.32 -60.02 -9.36
CA GLY A 251 17.90 -61.30 -8.78
C GLY A 251 18.00 -61.41 -7.26
N ASN A 252 18.54 -60.38 -6.58
CA ASN A 252 18.59 -60.31 -5.12
C ASN A 252 17.47 -59.41 -4.58
N VAL A 253 16.82 -59.88 -3.51
CA VAL A 253 15.72 -59.18 -2.84
C VAL A 253 16.25 -58.55 -1.55
N ALA A 254 16.00 -57.25 -1.36
CA ALA A 254 16.29 -56.52 -0.14
C ALA A 254 15.00 -55.98 0.47
N HIS A 255 14.74 -56.32 1.73
CA HIS A 255 13.64 -55.78 2.51
C HIS A 255 14.13 -54.57 3.31
N VAL A 256 13.53 -53.42 3.07
CA VAL A 256 13.89 -52.14 3.70
C VAL A 256 12.73 -51.70 4.58
N ASP A 257 12.96 -51.51 5.86
CA ASP A 257 11.98 -50.90 6.77
C ASP A 257 12.20 -49.37 6.81
N SER A 258 11.19 -48.62 6.38
CA SER A 258 11.19 -47.16 6.30
C SER A 258 11.19 -46.48 7.68
N LYS A 259 10.85 -47.19 8.76
CA LYS A 259 10.75 -46.65 10.13
C LYS A 259 11.97 -46.97 10.98
N SER A 260 12.51 -48.19 10.90
CA SER A 260 13.73 -48.57 11.64
C SER A 260 15.03 -48.26 10.88
N GLY A 261 14.96 -48.11 9.55
CA GLY A 261 16.15 -47.97 8.70
C GLY A 261 16.95 -49.26 8.55
N ASP A 262 16.40 -50.40 8.98
CA ASP A 262 17.02 -51.70 8.81
C ASP A 262 16.77 -52.27 7.41
N VAL A 263 17.83 -52.85 6.86
CA VAL A 263 17.84 -53.46 5.53
C VAL A 263 18.24 -54.93 5.68
N GLU A 264 17.31 -55.83 5.39
CA GLU A 264 17.54 -57.27 5.35
C GLU A 264 17.79 -57.69 3.90
N CYS A 265 18.99 -58.19 3.61
CA CYS A 265 19.36 -58.72 2.30
C CYS A 265 20.36 -59.87 2.47
N GLU A 266 20.25 -60.90 1.63
CA GLU A 266 21.18 -62.05 1.60
C GLU A 266 22.59 -61.67 1.09
N ASN A 267 22.74 -60.51 0.44
CA ASN A 267 23.99 -60.03 -0.12
C ASN A 267 24.52 -58.80 0.66
N GLU A 268 25.62 -59.00 1.40
CA GLU A 268 26.24 -57.96 2.26
C GLU A 268 26.67 -56.70 1.46
N GLY A 269 27.09 -56.84 0.19
CA GLY A 269 27.48 -55.69 -0.63
C GLY A 269 26.30 -54.81 -1.06
N LEU A 270 25.12 -55.39 -1.24
CA LEU A 270 23.90 -54.63 -1.57
C LEU A 270 23.30 -53.99 -0.31
N LYS A 271 23.39 -54.68 0.82
CA LYS A 271 22.96 -54.20 2.15
C LYS A 271 23.71 -52.94 2.58
N GLU A 272 25.03 -52.89 2.46
CA GLU A 272 25.81 -51.68 2.80
C GLU A 272 25.51 -50.49 1.88
N ARG A 273 25.27 -50.74 0.59
CA ARG A 273 24.91 -49.70 -0.39
C ARG A 273 23.54 -49.10 -0.11
N VAL A 274 22.53 -49.93 0.15
CA VAL A 274 21.17 -49.48 0.46
C VAL A 274 21.15 -48.76 1.82
N ARG A 275 21.88 -49.25 2.83
CA ARG A 275 22.03 -48.59 4.13
C ARG A 275 22.70 -47.22 4.02
N THR A 276 23.74 -47.10 3.20
CA THR A 276 24.43 -45.82 2.97
C THR A 276 23.53 -44.82 2.22
N ALA A 277 22.77 -45.29 1.23
CA ALA A 277 21.79 -44.47 0.52
C ALA A 277 20.67 -43.99 1.46
N LEU A 278 20.10 -44.89 2.29
CA LEU A 278 19.09 -44.54 3.29
C LEU A 278 19.61 -43.52 4.30
N ARG A 279 20.84 -43.70 4.81
CA ARG A 279 21.44 -42.75 5.75
C ARG A 279 21.61 -41.36 5.12
N ARG A 280 22.02 -41.29 3.85
CA ARG A 280 22.11 -40.03 3.10
C ARG A 280 20.74 -39.39 2.88
N ILE A 281 19.73 -40.18 2.54
CA ILE A 281 18.36 -39.71 2.33
C ILE A 281 17.75 -39.21 3.66
N GLN A 282 17.91 -39.95 4.75
CA GLN A 282 17.45 -39.54 6.08
C GLN A 282 18.15 -38.27 6.56
N SER A 283 19.46 -38.12 6.32
CA SER A 283 20.18 -36.88 6.63
C SER A 283 19.75 -35.68 5.77
N ALA A 284 19.24 -35.92 4.56
CA ALA A 284 18.73 -34.86 3.69
C ALA A 284 17.29 -34.45 4.03
N ILE A 285 16.47 -35.38 4.54
CA ILE A 285 15.06 -35.13 4.90
C ILE A 285 14.91 -34.54 6.30
N LYS A 286 15.80 -34.91 7.24
CA LYS A 286 15.89 -34.28 8.57
C LYS A 286 17.25 -33.59 8.70
N PRO A 287 17.41 -32.36 8.18
CA PRO A 287 18.58 -31.57 8.53
C PRO A 287 18.60 -31.40 10.05
N ILE A 288 19.76 -31.66 10.66
CA ILE A 288 19.99 -31.45 12.09
C ILE A 288 19.62 -29.98 12.38
N PRO A 289 18.77 -29.71 13.40
CA PRO A 289 18.51 -28.34 13.80
C PRO A 289 19.84 -27.71 14.25
N LEU A 290 20.23 -26.62 13.59
CA LEU A 290 21.30 -25.72 14.06
C LEU A 290 20.90 -25.09 15.39
#